data_AF-A0A9D6K9W4-F1
#
_entry.id   AF-A0A9D6K9W4-F1
#
_cell.length_a   1.000
_cell.length_b   1.000
_cell.length_c   1.000
_cell.angle_alpha   90.00
_cell.angle_beta   90.00
_cell.angle_gamma   90.00
#
_symmetry.space_group_name_H-M   'P 1'
#
loop_
_entity.id
_entity.type
_entity.pdbx_description
1 polymer ?
#
loop_
_entity_poly.entity_id
_entity_poly.type
_entity_poly.pdbx_seq_one_letter_code
_entity_poly.pdbx_strand_id
1 'polypeptide(L)'
;MPTSIRFDKKTESLLEEAARLIHVSKAEIIKRSLNHYCPSILEEKRRHPYRLIEDLLDKKGSGRGDLSIRGEEILRKAFRRKA
;
A
#
# COMPACT_ATOMS: atom_id res chain seq x y z
N MET A 1 23.14 -5.39 5.19
CA MET A 1 23.21 -6.57 6.07
C MET A 1 23.35 -7.82 5.21
N PRO A 2 24.25 -8.77 5.52
CA PRO A 2 24.36 -10.02 4.78
C PRO A 2 23.20 -10.95 5.16
N THR A 3 22.50 -11.47 4.16
CA THR A 3 21.47 -12.50 4.32
C THR A 3 21.95 -13.79 3.65
N SER A 4 21.90 -14.90 4.38
CA SER A 4 22.21 -16.24 3.86
C SER A 4 20.90 -16.99 3.68
N ILE A 5 20.67 -17.50 2.47
CA ILE A 5 19.45 -18.21 2.09
C ILE A 5 19.88 -19.52 1.44
N ARG A 6 19.27 -20.65 1.87
CA ARG A 6 19.46 -21.95 1.21
C ARG A 6 18.45 -22.09 0.09
N PHE A 7 18.94 -22.40 -1.10
CA PHE A 7 18.10 -22.75 -2.25
C PHE A 7 18.02 -24.27 -2.39
N ASP A 8 16.91 -24.75 -2.92
CA ASP A 8 16.84 -26.11 -3.45
C ASP A 8 17.68 -26.21 -4.74
N LYS A 9 18.11 -27.43 -5.08
CA LYS A 9 19.00 -27.66 -6.22
C LYS A 9 18.44 -27.14 -7.54
N LYS A 10 17.12 -27.17 -7.72
CA LYS A 10 16.46 -26.74 -8.95
C LYS A 10 16.45 -25.21 -9.06
N THR A 11 16.15 -24.50 -7.97
CA THR A 11 16.21 -23.04 -7.96
C THR A 11 17.65 -22.54 -8.10
N GLU A 12 18.63 -23.23 -7.52
CA GLU A 12 20.04 -22.88 -7.68
C GLU A 12 20.51 -23.02 -9.13
N SER A 13 20.15 -24.11 -9.82
CA SER A 13 20.53 -24.30 -11.22
C SER A 13 19.92 -23.23 -12.14
N LEU A 14 18.65 -22.86 -11.91
CA LEU A 14 17.98 -21.78 -12.64
C LEU A 14 18.66 -20.43 -12.41
N LEU A 15 19.02 -20.13 -11.15
CA LEU A 15 19.71 -18.89 -10.80
C LEU A 15 21.10 -18.82 -11.45
N GLU A 16 21.81 -19.94 -11.51
CA GLU A 16 23.14 -20.04 -12.13
C GLU A 16 23.10 -19.94 -13.66
N GLU A 17 22.08 -20.49 -14.30
CA GLU A 17 21.86 -20.32 -15.74
C GLU A 17 21.50 -18.86 -16.09
N ALA A 18 20.59 -18.24 -15.33
CA ALA A 18 20.23 -16.84 -15.51
C ALA A 18 21.43 -15.90 -15.28
N ALA A 19 22.27 -16.19 -14.27
CA ALA A 19 23.51 -15.45 -14.00
C ALA A 19 24.48 -15.50 -15.17
N ARG A 20 24.63 -16.69 -15.77
CA ARG A 20 25.49 -16.90 -16.94
C ARG A 20 24.98 -16.14 -18.17
N LEU A 21 23.67 -16.20 -18.46
CA LEU A 21 23.08 -15.57 -19.64
C LEU A 21 23.13 -14.03 -19.59
N ILE A 22 22.91 -13.45 -18.40
CA ILE A 22 22.81 -12.00 -18.22
C ILE A 22 24.18 -11.40 -17.81
N HIS A 23 25.21 -12.24 -17.64
CA HIS A 23 26.57 -11.85 -17.22
C HIS A 23 26.59 -11.02 -15.91
N VAL A 24 25.79 -11.42 -14.93
CA VAL A 24 25.69 -10.76 -13.62
C VAL A 24 25.82 -11.79 -12.50
N SER A 25 26.14 -11.31 -11.29
CA SER A 25 26.25 -12.20 -10.13
C SER A 25 24.88 -12.75 -9.71
N LYS A 26 24.88 -13.94 -9.07
CA LYS A 26 23.68 -14.55 -8.45
C LYS A 26 22.98 -13.57 -7.49
N ALA A 27 23.77 -12.80 -6.72
CA ALA A 27 23.25 -11.80 -5.79
C ALA A 27 22.54 -10.64 -6.50
N GLU A 28 23.05 -10.20 -7.65
CA GLU A 28 22.43 -9.13 -8.43
C GLU A 28 21.09 -9.56 -9.01
N ILE A 29 20.97 -10.80 -9.48
CA ILE A 29 19.70 -11.36 -9.93
C ILE A 29 18.70 -11.43 -8.76
N ILE A 30 19.12 -11.91 -7.60
CA ILE A 30 18.25 -11.95 -6.41
C ILE A 30 17.73 -10.55 -6.07
N LYS A 31 18.58 -9.52 -6.09
CA LYS A 31 18.17 -8.13 -5.85
C LYS A 31 17.14 -7.66 -6.88
N ARG A 32 17.37 -7.91 -8.16
CA ARG A 32 16.45 -7.53 -9.24
C ARG A 32 15.10 -8.24 -9.09
N SER A 33 15.11 -9.53 -8.80
CA SER A 33 13.89 -10.31 -8.57
C SER A 33 13.11 -9.81 -7.36
N LEU A 34 13.78 -9.50 -6.25
CA LEU A 34 13.14 -8.93 -5.06
C LEU A 34 12.57 -7.53 -5.34
N ASN A 35 13.32 -6.68 -6.03
CA ASN A 35 12.87 -5.35 -6.43
C ASN A 35 11.68 -5.40 -7.40
N HIS A 36 11.52 -6.48 -8.16
CA HIS A 36 10.37 -6.68 -9.05
C HIS A 36 9.18 -7.29 -8.30
N TYR A 37 9.40 -8.29 -7.44
CA TYR A 37 8.34 -9.08 -6.81
C TYR A 37 7.77 -8.45 -5.53
N CYS A 38 8.61 -7.81 -4.71
CA CYS A 38 8.15 -7.24 -3.44
C CYS A 38 7.18 -6.05 -3.62
N PRO A 39 7.36 -5.13 -4.58
CA PRO A 39 6.43 -4.02 -4.77
C PRO A 39 5.00 -4.48 -5.08
N SER A 40 4.80 -5.52 -5.89
CA SER A 40 3.45 -5.99 -6.22
C SER A 40 2.70 -6.52 -4.99
N ILE A 41 3.39 -7.24 -4.11
CA ILE A 41 2.82 -7.70 -2.83
C ILE A 41 2.53 -6.50 -1.91
N LEU A 42 3.45 -5.55 -1.84
CA LEU A 42 3.28 -4.38 -0.99
C LEU A 42 2.14 -3.50 -1.48
N GLU A 43 1.96 -3.33 -2.79
CA GLU A 43 0.82 -2.60 -3.37
C GLU A 43 -0.50 -3.32 -3.11
N GLU A 44 -0.55 -4.64 -3.30
CA GLU A 44 -1.74 -5.44 -3.01
C GLU A 44 -2.16 -5.33 -1.54
N LYS A 45 -1.19 -5.38 -0.60
CA LYS A 45 -1.48 -5.19 0.83
C LYS A 45 -1.72 -3.74 1.24
N ARG A 46 -1.13 -2.77 0.52
CA ARG A 46 -1.35 -1.32 0.74
C ARG A 46 -2.65 -0.82 0.13
N ARG A 47 -3.38 -1.61 -0.66
CA ARG A 47 -4.82 -1.42 -0.92
C ARG A 47 -5.64 -1.69 0.36
N HIS A 48 -5.25 -1.00 1.43
CA HIS A 48 -5.79 -1.03 2.76
C HIS A 48 -7.29 -0.69 2.71
N PRO A 49 -8.13 -1.21 3.63
CA PRO A 49 -9.56 -0.89 3.74
C PRO A 49 -9.92 0.60 3.67
N TYR A 50 -9.00 1.49 4.00
CA TYR A 50 -9.20 2.94 3.90
C TYR A 50 -9.28 3.47 2.46
N ARG A 51 -8.68 2.78 1.47
CA ARG A 51 -8.91 3.10 0.05
C ARG A 51 -10.27 2.62 -0.46
N LEU A 52 -10.83 1.55 0.09
CA LEU A 52 -12.17 1.07 -0.28
C LEU A 52 -13.27 2.09 0.07
N ILE A 53 -13.03 2.90 1.11
CA ILE A 53 -13.96 3.94 1.51
C ILE A 53 -13.72 5.27 0.80
N GLU A 54 -12.62 5.48 0.06
CA GLU A 54 -12.37 6.75 -0.65
C GLU A 54 -13.47 7.05 -1.69
N ASP A 55 -13.98 6.01 -2.36
CA ASP A 55 -15.12 6.13 -3.29
C ASP A 55 -16.46 6.34 -2.57
N LEU A 56 -16.56 5.95 -1.29
CA LEU A 56 -17.72 6.18 -0.43
C LEU A 56 -17.65 7.53 0.30
N LEU A 57 -16.46 8.11 0.42
CA LEU A 57 -16.19 9.46 0.88
C LEU A 57 -16.41 10.44 -0.27
N ASP A 58 -17.61 10.40 -0.82
CA ASP A 58 -18.05 11.35 -1.85
C ASP A 58 -17.81 12.78 -1.36
N LYS A 59 -17.39 13.68 -2.28
CA LYS A 59 -16.83 15.03 -2.04
C LYS A 59 -17.81 16.05 -1.45
N LYS A 60 -18.61 15.67 -0.46
CA LYS A 60 -19.53 16.53 0.25
C LYS A 60 -19.41 16.29 1.74
N GLY A 61 -18.40 16.92 2.33
CA GLY A 61 -18.61 17.48 3.67
C GLY A 61 -19.91 18.27 3.64
N SER A 62 -20.75 18.11 4.65
CA SER A 62 -22.11 18.65 4.71
C SER A 62 -22.12 20.19 4.74
N GLY A 63 -21.84 20.82 3.60
CA GLY A 63 -22.02 22.23 3.25
C GLY A 63 -21.26 23.29 4.06
N ARG A 64 -20.79 22.98 5.27
CA ARG A 64 -20.19 23.92 6.20
C ARG A 64 -18.93 23.32 6.83
N GLY A 65 -17.78 23.76 6.32
CA GLY A 65 -16.46 23.36 6.81
C GLY A 65 -16.14 23.79 8.24
N ASP A 66 -17.06 24.49 8.92
CA ASP A 66 -16.95 24.88 10.32
C ASP A 66 -17.68 23.94 11.28
N LEU A 67 -18.23 22.80 10.82
CA LEU A 67 -18.91 21.82 11.68
C LEU A 67 -18.03 21.27 12.80
N SER A 68 -16.73 21.06 12.56
CA SER A 68 -15.79 20.61 13.59
C SER A 68 -15.47 21.68 14.65
N ILE A 69 -15.65 22.96 14.30
CA ILE A 69 -15.29 24.11 15.15
C ILE A 69 -16.52 24.66 15.87
N ARG A 70 -17.67 24.70 15.19
CA ARG A 70 -18.92 25.32 15.65
C ARG A 70 -20.08 24.34 15.74
N GLY A 71 -19.80 23.03 15.76
CA GLY A 71 -20.81 21.97 15.74
C GLY A 71 -21.89 22.14 16.81
N GLU A 72 -21.50 22.48 18.04
CA GLU A 72 -22.45 22.67 19.13
C GLU A 72 -23.42 23.84 18.88
N GLU A 73 -22.92 24.98 18.38
CA GLU A 73 -23.74 26.16 18.08
C GLU A 73 -24.74 25.86 16.95
N ILE A 74 -24.27 25.14 15.91
CA ILE A 74 -25.08 24.74 14.76
C ILE A 74 -26.19 23.77 15.21
N LEU A 75 -25.85 22.76 16.01
CA LEU A 75 -26.81 21.77 16.51
C LEU A 75 -27.85 22.40 17.43
N ARG A 76 -27.44 23.28 18.36
CA ARG A 76 -28.39 24.02 19.22
C ARG A 76 -29.39 24.85 18.42
N LYS A 77 -28.93 25.55 17.37
CA LYS A 77 -29.82 26.32 16.48
C LYS A 77 -30.80 25.41 15.73
N ALA A 78 -30.36 24.25 15.27
CA ALA A 78 -31.21 23.29 14.58
C ALA A 78 -32.30 22.72 15.50
N PHE A 79 -31.95 22.34 16.73
CA PHE A 79 -32.92 21.81 17.70
C PHE A 79 -33.95 22.86 18.13
N ARG A 80 -33.54 24.13 18.30
CA ARG A 80 -34.47 25.23 18.61
C ARG A 80 -35.45 25.56 17.48
N ARG A 81 -35.11 25.24 16.24
CA ARG A 81 -35.99 25.46 15.07
C ARG A 81 -37.09 24.40 14.93
N LYS A 82 -36.94 23.26 15.62
CA LYS A 82 -37.86 22.12 15.58
C LYS A 82 -38.80 22.05 16.80
N ALA A 83 -38.63 22.96 17.76
CA ALA A 83 -39.51 23.17 18.90
C ALA A 83 -40.45 24.35 18.60
#